data_AF-A0A962A058-F1
#
_entry.id   AF-A0A962A058-F1
#
_cell.length_a   1.000
_cell.length_b   1.000
_cell.length_c   1.000
_cell.angle_alpha   90.00
_cell.angle_beta   90.00
_cell.angle_gamma   90.00
#
_symmetry.space_group_name_H-M   'P 1'
#
loop_
_entity.id
_entity.type
_entity.pdbx_description
1 polymer ?
#
loop_
_entity_poly.entity_id
_entity_poly.type
_entity_poly.pdbx_seq_one_letter_code
_entity_poly.pdbx_strand_id
1 'polypeptide(L)' 'MHKYLLGTLIGSVLLAAALTIAQMWFDLIDWDNFLKALGTLAIVFVLSGFLMVVGHDFGSKKDLKDKNYLD' A
#
# COMPACT_ATOMS: atom_id res chain seq x y z
N MET A 1 -2.26 -2.70 -13.41
CA MET A 1 -1.93 -1.82 -12.26
C MET A 1 -2.44 -2.36 -10.93
N HIS A 2 -3.70 -2.78 -10.80
CA HIS A 2 -4.24 -3.28 -9.51
C HIS A 2 -3.43 -4.39 -8.85
N LYS A 3 -2.97 -5.41 -9.59
CA LYS A 3 -2.19 -6.53 -9.02
C LYS A 3 -0.87 -6.07 -8.36
N TYR A 4 -0.22 -5.05 -8.91
CA TYR A 4 1.02 -4.50 -8.36
C TYR A 4 0.76 -3.65 -7.11
N LEU A 5 -0.27 -2.80 -7.13
CA LEU A 5 -0.65 -1.99 -5.97
C LEU A 5 -1.10 -2.84 -4.78
N LEU A 6 -1.83 -3.92 -5.06
CA LEU A 6 -2.28 -4.87 -4.05
C LEU A 6 -1.08 -5.66 -3.49
N GLY A 7 -0.13 -6.04 -4.35
CA GLY A 7 1.15 -6.63 -3.96
C GLY A 7 1.99 -5.72 -3.07
N THR A 8 2.08 -4.42 -3.38
CA THR A 8 2.79 -3.44 -2.53
C THR A 8 2.11 -3.26 -1.18
N LEU A 9 0.78 -3.30 -1.14
CA LEU A 9 0.00 -3.13 0.09
C LEU A 9 0.22 -4.33 1.04
N ILE A 10 0.10 -5.55 0.53
CA ILE A 10 0.41 -6.78 1.29
C ILE A 10 1.89 -6.82 1.69
N GLY A 11 2.79 -6.51 0.75
CA GLY A 11 4.23 -6.52 0.99
C GLY A 11 4.65 -5.54 2.08
N SER A 12 4.06 -4.35 2.12
CA SER A 12 4.34 -3.35 3.16
C SER A 12 3.90 -3.80 4.55
N VAL A 13 2.79 -4.53 4.67
CA VAL A 13 2.33 -5.10 5.95
C VAL A 13 3.26 -6.21 6.42
N LEU A 14 3.64 -7.12 5.52
CA LEU A 14 4.57 -8.20 5.83
C LEU A 14 5.95 -7.66 6.23
N LEU A 15 6.41 -6.62 5.53
CA LEU A 15 7.69 -5.97 5.82
C LEU A 15 7.65 -5.24 7.17
N ALA A 16 6.56 -4.54 7.50
CA ALA A 16 6.38 -3.92 8.80
C ALA A 16 6.36 -4.95 9.94
N ALA A 17 5.68 -6.08 9.75
CA ALA A 17 5.65 -7.17 10.73
C ALA A 17 7.04 -7.80 10.93
N ALA A 18 7.75 -8.08 9.83
CA ALA A 18 9.11 -8.62 9.88
C ALA A 18 10.08 -7.66 10.58
N LEU A 19 10.01 -6.36 10.28
CA LEU A 19 10.80 -5.33 10.96
C LEU A 19 10.50 -5.27 12.45
N THR A 20 9.22 -5.39 12.84
CA THR A 20 8.83 -5.38 14.26
C THR A 20 9.41 -6.57 15.00
N ILE A 21 9.31 -7.77 14.43
CA ILE A 21 9.91 -8.97 15.00
C ILE A 21 11.44 -8.83 15.08
N ALA A 22 12.08 -8.36 14.01
CA ALA A 22 13.52 -8.18 13.99
C ALA A 22 13.99 -7.16 15.06
N GLN A 23 13.29 -6.03 15.17
CA GLN A 23 13.60 -5.01 16.19
C GLN A 23 13.46 -5.56 17.60
N MET A 24 12.43 -6.36 17.88
CA MET A 24 12.23 -6.95 19.22
C MET A 24 13.35 -7.90 19.65
N TRP A 25 13.98 -8.60 18.69
CA TRP A 25 14.99 -9.62 18.99
C TRP A 25 16.42 -9.08 18.93
N PHE A 26 16.69 -8.12 18.05
CA PHE A 26 18.04 -7.68 17.73
C PHE A 26 18.32 -6.22 18.10
N ASP A 27 17.31 -5.46 18.53
CA ASP A 27 17.42 -4.04 18.90
C ASP A 27 18.25 -3.24 17.88
N LEU A 28 17.90 -3.39 16.59
CA LEU A 28 18.74 -2.98 15.46
C LEU A 28 18.94 -1.46 15.36
N ILE A 29 17.94 -0.70 15.77
CA ILE A 29 17.90 0.77 15.68
C ILE A 29 17.25 1.37 16.92
N ASP A 30 17.55 2.63 17.22
CA ASP A 30 16.87 3.36 18.31
C ASP A 30 15.35 3.34 18.14
N TRP A 31 14.63 3.20 19.26
CA TRP A 31 13.17 3.15 19.29
C TRP A 31 12.49 4.36 18.65
N ASP A 32 13.08 5.55 18.77
CA ASP A 32 12.56 6.76 18.12
C ASP A 32 12.66 6.66 16.58
N ASN A 33 13.77 6.15 16.05
CA ASN A 33 13.96 5.94 14.62
C ASN A 33 13.10 4.78 14.09
N PHE A 34 12.92 3.72 14.89
CA PHE A 34 12.02 2.61 14.56
C PHE A 34 10.56 3.06 14.42
N LEU A 35 10.07 3.85 15.37
CA LEU A 35 8.71 4.40 15.31
C LEU A 35 8.53 5.36 14.14
N LYS A 36 9.53 6.18 13.82
CA LYS A 36 9.53 7.02 12.61
C LYS A 36 9.46 6.17 11.34
N ALA A 37 10.23 5.08 11.26
CA ALA A 37 10.22 4.16 10.13
C ALA A 37 8.86 3.46 9.96
N LEU A 38 8.26 2.98 11.05
CA LEU A 38 6.88 2.45 11.04
C LEU A 38 5.87 3.50 10.61
N GLY A 39 5.99 4.74 11.09
CA GLY A 39 5.15 5.86 10.68
C GLY A 39 5.24 6.13 9.18
N THR A 40 6.46 6.13 8.61
CA THR A 40 6.63 6.27 7.16
C THR A 40 6.00 5.13 6.36
N LEU A 41 6.11 3.88 6.84
CA LEU A 41 5.45 2.73 6.21
C LEU A 41 3.92 2.84 6.26
N ALA A 42 3.36 3.32 7.38
CA ALA A 42 1.93 3.55 7.50
C ALA A 42 1.43 4.60 6.50
N ILE A 43 2.19 5.70 6.31
CA ILE A 43 1.86 6.73 5.31
C ILE A 43 1.88 6.14 3.91
N VAL A 44 2.92 5.38 3.55
CA VAL A 44 3.03 4.72 2.23
C VAL A 44 1.88 3.74 1.99
N PHE A 45 1.49 2.98 3.02
CA PHE A 45 0.35 2.07 2.96
C PHE A 45 -0.96 2.81 2.65
N VAL A 46 -1.23 3.89 3.37
CA VAL A 46 -2.44 4.72 3.16
C VAL A 46 -2.44 5.34 1.77
N LEU A 47 -1.31 5.92 1.33
CA LEU A 47 -1.18 6.50 -0.01
C LEU A 47 -1.39 5.45 -1.11
N SER A 48 -0.86 4.24 -0.93
CA SER A 48 -1.04 3.15 -1.89
C SER A 48 -2.50 2.70 -1.95
N GLY A 49 -3.18 2.60 -0.80
CA GLY A 49 -4.61 2.32 -0.73
C GLY A 49 -5.45 3.41 -1.39
N PHE A 50 -5.12 4.68 -1.14
CA PHE A 50 -5.78 5.82 -1.78
C PHE A 50 -5.63 5.79 -3.31
N LEU A 51 -4.42 5.57 -3.82
CA LEU A 51 -4.18 5.45 -5.27
C LEU A 51 -4.94 4.27 -5.88
N MET A 52 -5.13 3.19 -5.14
CA MET A 52 -5.93 2.05 -5.60
C MET A 52 -7.41 2.43 -5.75
N VAL A 53 -7.98 3.13 -4.77
CA VAL A 53 -9.38 3.59 -4.81
C VAL A 53 -9.59 4.61 -5.91
N VAL A 54 -8.72 5.63 -5.99
CA VAL A 54 -8.76 6.65 -7.05
C VAL A 54 -8.60 6.00 -8.43
N GLY A 55 -7.64 5.09 -8.60
CA GLY A 55 -7.45 4.38 -9.85
C GLY A 55 -8.67 3.56 -10.28
N HIS A 56 -9.39 2.98 -9.32
CA HIS A 56 -10.63 2.26 -9.57
C HIS A 56 -11.77 3.21 -10.02
N ASP A 57 -11.99 4.30 -9.28
CA ASP A 57 -13.07 5.26 -9.57
C ASP A 57 -12.88 6.00 -10.91
N PHE A 58 -11.63 6.38 -11.23
CA PHE A 58 -11.33 7.06 -12.50
C PHE A 58 -11.16 6.08 -13.67
N GLY A 59 -10.74 4.83 -13.42
CA GLY A 59 -10.59 3.79 -14.44
C GLY A 59 -11.92 3.25 -14.97
N SER A 60 -12.95 3.20 -14.12
CA SER A 60 -14.28 2.68 -14.50
C SER A 60 -15.01 3.52 -15.58
N LYS A 61 -14.61 4.78 -15.81
CA LYS A 61 -15.17 5.59 -16.91
C LYS A 61 -14.71 5.15 -18.30
N LYS A 62 -13.60 4.40 -18.42
CA LYS A 62 -13.08 3.98 -19.73
C LYS A 62 -13.74 2.69 -20.24
N ASP A 63 -14.14 1.79 -19.35
CA ASP A 63 -14.75 0.49 -19.70
C ASP A 63 -16.20 0.62 -20.20
N LEU A 64 -16.95 1.61 -19.69
CA LEU A 64 -18.36 1.85 -20.09
C LEU A 64 -18.51 2.45 -21.49
N LYS A 65 -17.43 2.91 -22.12
CA LYS A 65 -17.46 3.45 -23.49
C LYS A 65 -17.05 2.42 -24.55
N ASP A 66 -16.30 1.37 -24.16
CA ASP A 66 -15.92 0.25 -25.04
C ASP A 66 -16.93 -0.91 -25.01
N LYS A 67 -17.75 -0.99 -23.96
CA LYS A 67 -18.93 -1.86 -23.96
C LYS A 67 -20.10 -1.08 -24.52
N ASN A 68 -20.39 -1.34 -25.80
CA ASN A 68 -21.46 -0.78 -26.62
C ASN A 68 -22.86 -0.98 -25.99
N TYR A 69 -23.15 -0.30 -24.87
CA TYR A 69 -24.42 -0.33 -24.15
C TYR A 69 -25.27 0.93 -24.43
N LEU A 70 -24.84 1.81 -25.32
CA LEU A 70 -25.63 2.93 -25.83
C LEU A 70 -25.50 2.97 -27.36
N ASP A 71 -26.50 2.33 -27.98
CA ASP A 71 -26.85 2.16 -29.41
C ASP A 71 -25.80 1.56 -30.37
#